data_AF-A0A0J6VK84-F1
#
_entry.id   AF-A0A0J6VK84-F1
#
_cell.length_a   1.000
_cell.length_b   1.000
_cell.length_c   1.000
_cell.angle_alpha   90.00
_cell.angle_beta   90.00
_cell.angle_gamma   90.00
#
_symmetry.space_group_name_H-M   'P 1'
#
loop_
_entity.id
_entity.type
_entity.pdbx_description
1 polymer ?
#
loop_
_entity_poly.entity_id
_entity_poly.type
_entity_poly.pdbx_seq_one_letter_code
_entity_poly.pdbx_strand_id
1 'polypeptide(L)'
;MDALLDRATASIPRTLVVCILLVLPVLALAVWGFRLSGFGAGALYFVVWWTVLFAVLPFRAAPDGTEVIVPGQDLGAPHKPQMRRKAVWTTLVSDVMFILAVAAFPLAGL
;
A
#
# COMPACT_ATOMS: atom_id res chain seq x y z
N MET A 1 13.47 10.74 -4.22
CA MET A 1 12.31 10.04 -3.62
C MET A 1 12.74 9.15 -2.45
N ASP A 2 13.88 8.46 -2.55
CA ASP A 2 14.39 7.57 -1.49
C ASP A 2 14.65 8.29 -0.16
N ALA A 3 15.23 9.50 -0.17
CA ALA A 3 15.46 10.27 1.06
C ALA A 3 14.17 10.65 1.84
N LEU A 4 13.03 10.81 1.15
CA LEU A 4 11.74 11.05 1.79
C LEU A 4 11.15 9.75 2.35
N LEU A 5 11.31 8.64 1.62
CA LEU A 5 10.92 7.31 2.09
C LEU A 5 11.75 6.90 3.31
N ASP A 6 13.05 7.18 3.35
CA ASP A 6 13.93 6.87 4.48
C ASP A 6 13.54 7.68 5.73
N ARG A 7 13.12 8.94 5.57
CA ARG A 7 12.59 9.77 6.66
C ARG A 7 11.23 9.30 7.16
N ALA A 8 10.31 8.96 6.25
CA ALA A 8 9.00 8.38 6.59
C ALA A 8 9.13 6.98 7.23
N THR A 9 10.20 6.27 6.88
CA THR A 9 10.54 4.93 7.37
C THR A 9 11.61 4.97 8.48
N ALA A 10 11.88 6.13 9.07
CA ALA A 10 12.84 6.24 10.18
C ALA A 10 12.28 5.70 11.51
N SER A 11 10.97 5.84 11.76
CA SER A 11 10.33 5.32 12.97
C SER A 11 8.93 4.76 12.71
N ILE A 12 8.61 3.61 13.34
CA ILE A 12 7.31 2.91 13.25
C ILE A 12 6.12 3.87 13.43
N PRO A 13 6.08 4.78 14.42
CA PRO A 13 4.96 5.71 14.58
C PRO A 13 4.81 6.68 13.41
N ARG A 14 5.91 7.13 12.79
CA ARG A 14 5.83 8.05 11.63
C ARG A 14 5.28 7.36 10.40
N THR A 15 5.64 6.09 10.19
CA THR A 15 5.09 5.29 9.07
C THR A 15 3.58 5.12 9.22
N LEU A 16 3.10 4.86 10.45
CA LEU A 16 1.66 4.75 10.71
C LEU A 16 0.93 6.07 10.47
N VAL A 17 1.48 7.19 10.97
CA VAL A 17 0.88 8.51 10.77
C VAL A 17 0.77 8.86 9.28
N VAL A 18 1.81 8.60 8.49
CA VAL A 18 1.79 8.84 7.04
C VAL A 18 0.72 7.98 6.37
N CYS A 19 0.65 6.68 6.67
CA CYS A 19 -0.38 5.81 6.11
C CYS A 19 -1.79 6.28 6.50
N ILE A 20 -2.00 6.65 7.75
CA ILE A 20 -3.31 7.12 8.23
C ILE A 20 -3.71 8.43 7.53
N LEU A 21 -2.78 9.38 7.39
CA LEU A 21 -3.05 10.64 6.70
C LEU A 21 -3.35 10.47 5.21
N LEU A 22 -2.77 9.46 4.55
CA LEU A 22 -3.06 9.12 3.16
C LEU A 22 -4.43 8.44 3.00
N VAL A 23 -4.75 7.50 3.90
CA VAL A 23 -5.99 6.70 3.86
C VAL A 23 -7.24 7.53 4.20
N LEU A 24 -7.15 8.40 5.20
CA LEU A 24 -8.31 9.16 5.71
C LEU A 24 -9.07 9.97 4.64
N PRO A 25 -8.42 10.78 3.78
CA PRO A 25 -9.12 11.51 2.73
C PRO A 25 -9.75 10.59 1.68
N VAL A 26 -9.13 9.46 1.36
CA VAL A 26 -9.67 8.48 0.40
C VAL A 26 -10.92 7.79 0.96
N LEU A 27 -10.91 7.42 2.24
CA LEU A 27 -12.10 6.88 2.91
C LEU A 27 -13.24 7.92 2.98
N ALA A 28 -12.91 9.20 3.20
CA ALA A 28 -13.92 10.26 3.17
C ALA A 28 -14.55 10.42 1.77
N LEU A 29 -13.72 10.40 0.71
CA LEU A 29 -14.19 10.39 -0.68
C LEU A 29 -15.03 9.16 -1.01
N ALA A 30 -14.70 7.99 -0.46
CA ALA A 30 -15.47 6.76 -0.62
C ALA A 30 -16.88 6.87 -0.05
N VAL A 31 -17.00 7.39 1.18
CA VAL A 31 -18.29 7.59 1.87
C VAL A 31 -19.14 8.60 1.12
N TRP A 32 -18.52 9.66 0.60
CA TRP A 32 -19.23 10.72 -0.13
C TRP A 32 -19.63 10.29 -1.55
N GLY A 33 -18.75 9.60 -2.27
CA GLY A 33 -18.97 9.19 -3.67
C GLY A 33 -19.89 7.99 -3.83
N PHE A 34 -19.68 6.93 -3.04
CA PHE A 34 -20.47 5.68 -3.16
C PHE A 34 -21.71 5.63 -2.24
N ARG A 35 -21.97 6.68 -1.45
CA ARG A 35 -22.99 6.69 -0.37
C ARG A 35 -22.94 5.47 0.56
N LEU A 36 -21.74 4.93 0.77
CA LEU A 36 -21.50 3.76 1.64
C LEU A 36 -21.50 4.17 3.12
N SER A 37 -21.86 3.23 3.99
CA SER A 37 -21.62 3.37 5.43
C SER A 37 -20.10 3.36 5.71
N GLY A 38 -19.66 3.96 6.82
CA GLY A 38 -18.24 3.99 7.19
C GLY A 38 -17.61 2.59 7.29
N PHE A 39 -18.39 1.60 7.73
CA PHE A 39 -17.96 0.20 7.72
C PHE A 39 -17.81 -0.37 6.30
N GLY A 40 -18.78 -0.12 5.42
CA GLY A 40 -18.74 -0.58 4.03
C GLY A 40 -17.56 0.03 3.25
N ALA A 41 -17.30 1.31 3.45
CA ALA A 41 -16.14 1.99 2.87
C ALA A 41 -14.82 1.39 3.37
N GLY A 42 -14.70 1.15 4.68
CA GLY A 42 -13.53 0.50 5.27
C GLY A 42 -13.30 -0.93 4.77
N ALA A 43 -14.36 -1.73 4.64
CA ALA A 43 -14.29 -3.10 4.13
C ALA A 43 -13.86 -3.14 2.66
N LEU A 44 -14.44 -2.29 1.80
CA LEU A 44 -14.05 -2.19 0.39
C LEU A 44 -12.60 -1.76 0.25
N TYR A 45 -12.20 -0.72 0.99
CA TYR A 45 -10.82 -0.24 1.00
C TYR A 45 -9.85 -1.32 1.46
N PHE A 46 -10.21 -2.08 2.51
CA PHE A 46 -9.39 -3.19 3.00
C PHE A 46 -9.19 -4.29 1.94
N VAL A 47 -10.23 -4.68 1.22
CA VAL A 47 -10.13 -5.68 0.15
C VAL A 47 -9.23 -5.17 -0.98
N VAL A 48 -9.45 -3.95 -1.46
CA VAL A 48 -8.61 -3.32 -2.50
C VAL A 48 -7.15 -3.26 -2.05
N TRP A 49 -6.91 -2.76 -0.84
CA TRP A 49 -5.58 -2.64 -0.27
C TRP A 49 -4.88 -4.00 -0.16
N TRP A 50 -5.59 -5.04 0.28
CA TRP A 50 -5.07 -6.39 0.39
C TRP A 50 -4.70 -6.98 -0.98
N THR A 51 -5.56 -6.79 -2.00
CA THR A 51 -5.27 -7.23 -3.38
C THR A 51 -4.05 -6.51 -3.95
N VAL A 52 -3.95 -5.19 -3.74
CA VAL A 52 -2.81 -4.38 -4.21
C VAL A 52 -1.52 -4.78 -3.51
N LEU A 53 -1.57 -5.17 -2.23
CA LEU A 53 -0.39 -5.68 -1.52
C LEU A 53 0.25 -6.83 -2.30
N PHE A 54 -0.53 -7.84 -2.68
CA PHE A 54 -0.02 -8.97 -3.46
C PHE A 54 0.44 -8.57 -4.86
N ALA A 55 -0.26 -7.64 -5.50
CA ALA A 55 0.14 -7.13 -6.81
C ALA A 55 1.49 -6.38 -6.76
N VAL A 56 1.80 -5.68 -5.66
CA VAL A 56 3.00 -4.84 -5.54
C VAL A 56 4.22 -5.62 -5.02
N LEU A 57 4.02 -6.71 -4.28
CA LEU A 57 5.10 -7.56 -3.76
C LEU A 57 6.18 -7.98 -4.78
N PRO A 58 5.89 -8.38 -6.04
CA PRO A 58 6.91 -8.85 -6.97
C PRO A 58 7.89 -7.78 -7.46
N PHE A 59 7.56 -6.48 -7.38
CA PHE A 59 8.35 -5.44 -8.03
C PHE A 59 9.65 -5.05 -7.32
N ARG A 60 9.91 -5.54 -6.10
CA ARG A 60 11.05 -5.06 -5.29
C ARG A 60 11.78 -6.13 -4.50
N ALA A 61 11.84 -7.34 -5.06
CA ALA A 61 12.63 -8.46 -4.57
C ALA A 61 13.91 -8.67 -5.41
N ALA A 62 14.47 -7.60 -5.99
CA ALA A 62 15.71 -7.71 -6.74
C ALA A 62 16.87 -8.04 -5.77
N PRO A 63 17.67 -9.10 -6.04
CA PRO A 63 18.87 -9.39 -5.28
C PRO A 63 19.91 -8.27 -5.47
N ASP A 64 20.51 -7.78 -4.39
CA ASP A 64 21.55 -6.73 -4.48
C ASP A 64 22.92 -7.29 -4.96
N GLY A 65 23.00 -8.59 -5.31
CA GLY A 65 24.20 -9.25 -5.85
C GLY A 65 25.36 -9.41 -4.84
N THR A 66 25.25 -8.80 -3.66
CA THR A 66 26.24 -8.83 -2.57
C THR A 66 25.83 -9.74 -1.41
N GLU A 67 24.86 -10.64 -1.64
CA GLU A 67 24.17 -11.37 -0.58
C GLU A 67 24.90 -12.68 -0.22
N VAL A 68 25.41 -12.76 1.01
CA VAL A 68 26.06 -13.97 1.54
C VAL A 68 24.98 -14.98 1.93
N ILE A 69 24.77 -15.97 1.07
CA ILE A 69 23.83 -17.07 1.30
C ILE A 69 24.36 -17.95 2.44
N VAL A 70 23.61 -18.00 3.54
CA VAL A 70 23.92 -18.87 4.70
C VAL A 70 23.38 -20.28 4.42
N PRO A 71 24.09 -21.36 4.79
CA PRO A 71 23.59 -22.73 4.61
C PRO A 71 22.20 -22.91 5.28
N GLY A 72 21.21 -23.33 4.49
CA GLY A 72 19.81 -23.49 4.94
C GLY A 72 18.90 -22.27 4.70
N GLN A 73 19.38 -21.19 4.10
CA GLN A 73 18.54 -20.08 3.62
C GLN A 73 17.77 -20.47 2.34
N ASP A 74 16.51 -20.05 2.27
CA ASP A 74 15.71 -20.14 1.05
C ASP A 74 16.21 -19.11 0.03
N LEU A 75 16.57 -19.57 -1.17
CA LEU A 75 17.12 -18.75 -2.26
C LEU A 75 16.13 -17.66 -2.71
N GLY A 76 14.85 -17.80 -2.40
CA GLY A 76 13.80 -16.83 -2.73
C GLY A 76 13.55 -15.76 -1.65
N ALA A 77 14.13 -15.89 -0.45
CA ALA A 77 13.88 -14.97 0.66
C ALA A 77 14.72 -13.69 0.51
N PRO A 78 14.12 -12.49 0.37
CA PRO A 78 14.89 -11.26 0.23
C PRO A 78 15.67 -10.94 1.51
N HIS A 79 16.98 -10.73 1.42
CA HIS A 79 17.85 -10.43 2.58
C HIS A 79 17.41 -9.17 3.36
N LYS A 80 16.87 -8.16 2.66
CA LYS A 80 16.33 -6.95 3.27
C LYS A 80 14.84 -6.82 2.92
N PRO A 81 13.92 -7.35 3.74
CA PRO A 81 12.51 -7.40 3.38
C PRO A 81 11.84 -6.02 3.25
N GLN A 82 12.48 -4.93 3.73
CA GLN A 82 12.03 -3.53 3.64
C GLN A 82 10.51 -3.34 3.81
N MET A 83 9.90 -4.08 4.75
CA MET A 83 8.43 -4.24 4.83
C MET A 83 7.69 -2.91 4.99
N ARG A 84 8.29 -1.97 5.72
CA ARG A 84 7.69 -0.65 5.97
C ARG A 84 7.61 0.21 4.71
N ARG A 85 8.61 0.09 3.83
CA ARG A 85 8.62 0.77 2.53
C ARG A 85 7.56 0.17 1.60
N LYS A 86 7.41 -1.16 1.64
CA LYS A 86 6.36 -1.88 0.90
C LYS A 86 4.97 -1.43 1.35
N ALA A 87 4.73 -1.33 2.67
CA ALA A 87 3.46 -0.85 3.21
C ALA A 87 3.08 0.57 2.72
N VAL A 88 4.03 1.52 2.72
CA VAL A 88 3.79 2.89 2.22
C VAL A 88 3.46 2.87 0.72
N TRP A 89 4.19 2.08 -0.07
CA TRP A 89 3.91 1.93 -1.50
C TRP A 89 2.54 1.29 -1.77
N THR A 90 2.18 0.24 -1.03
CA THR A 90 0.88 -0.42 -1.13
C THR A 90 -0.24 0.57 -0.84
N THR A 91 -0.13 1.38 0.22
CA THR A 91 -1.13 2.41 0.55
C THR A 91 -1.27 3.43 -0.58
N LEU A 92 -0.16 3.96 -1.10
CA LEU A 92 -0.21 4.95 -2.19
C LEU A 92 -0.85 4.40 -3.47
N VAL A 93 -0.51 3.17 -3.87
CA VAL A 93 -1.08 2.53 -5.06
C VAL A 93 -2.55 2.21 -4.84
N SER A 94 -2.93 1.79 -3.63
CA SER A 94 -4.33 1.51 -3.28
C SER A 94 -5.18 2.77 -3.31
N ASP A 95 -4.66 3.90 -2.80
CA ASP A 95 -5.35 5.19 -2.85
C ASP A 95 -5.63 5.63 -4.29
N VAL A 96 -4.63 5.51 -5.18
CA VAL A 96 -4.79 5.84 -6.60
C VAL A 96 -5.83 4.95 -7.26
N MET A 97 -5.78 3.63 -7.02
CA MET A 97 -6.77 2.69 -7.55
C MET A 97 -8.18 3.00 -7.04
N PHE A 98 -8.31 3.36 -5.77
CA PHE A 98 -9.60 3.68 -5.16
C PHE A 98 -10.19 4.97 -5.74
N ILE A 99 -9.37 6.02 -5.91
CA ILE A 99 -9.79 7.28 -6.54
C ILE A 99 -10.25 7.03 -7.98
N LEU A 100 -9.52 6.20 -8.74
CA LEU A 100 -9.93 5.81 -10.09
C LEU A 100 -11.27 5.05 -10.09
N ALA A 101 -11.48 4.15 -9.13
CA ALA A 101 -12.75 3.44 -8.99
C ALA A 101 -13.92 4.39 -8.68
N VAL A 102 -13.72 5.35 -7.76
CA VAL A 102 -14.72 6.40 -7.46
C VAL A 102 -15.01 7.25 -8.70
N ALA A 103 -13.98 7.66 -9.45
CA ALA A 103 -14.14 8.48 -10.64
C ALA A 103 -14.82 7.74 -11.80
N ALA A 104 -14.59 6.42 -11.91
CA ALA A 104 -15.23 5.57 -12.92
C ALA A 104 -16.68 5.22 -12.57
N PHE A 105 -17.07 5.26 -11.29
CA PHE A 105 -18.40 4.85 -10.84
C PHE A 105 -19.56 5.61 -11.52
N PRO A 106 -19.52 6.95 -11.69
CA PRO A 106 -20.55 7.68 -12.44
C PRO A 106 -20.67 7.27 -13.92
N LEU A 107 -19.60 6.76 -14.52
CA LEU A 107 -19.60 6.29 -15.92
C LEU A 107 -20.26 4.91 -16.06
N ALA A 108 -20.42 4.17 -14.96
CA ALA A 108 -21.07 2.87 -14.96
C ALA A 108 -22.59 2.96 -15.18
N GLY A 109 -23.19 4.16 -15.13
CA GLY A 109 -24.61 4.38 -15.40
C GLY A 109 -25.56 3.76 -14.37
N LEU A 110 -25.05 3.50 -13.15
CA LEU A 110 -25.80 2.99 -11.99
C LEU A 110 -26.27 4.14 -11.09
#